data_AF-A0A920VB96-F1
#
_entry.id   AF-A0A920VB96-F1
#
_cell.length_a   1.000
_cell.length_b   1.000
_cell.length_c   1.000
_cell.angle_alpha   90.00
_cell.angle_beta   90.00
_cell.angle_gamma   90.00
#
_symmetry.space_group_name_H-M   'P 1'
#
loop_
_entity.id
_entity.type
_entity.pdbx_description
1 polymer ?
#
loop_
_entity_poly.entity_id
_entity_poly.type
_entity_poly.pdbx_seq_one_letter_code
_entity_poly.pdbx_strand_id
1 'polypeptide(L)'
;MILANEARAREEFGDDVPFIEHVNIRSADVCYASSSFAVELAQTHGARLHILHLTTAREMELFTPGPVETKKITAEACVHHLFCNDSWYATRGADVKFQPLH
;
A
#
# COMPACT_ATOMS: atom_id res chain seq x y z
N MET A 1 7.39 -1.82 -10.79
CA MET A 1 6.50 -0.64 -10.78
C MET A 1 7.05 0.45 -9.88
N ILE A 2 7.28 0.21 -8.57
CA ILE A 2 7.83 1.21 -7.65
C ILE A 2 9.15 1.83 -8.14
N LEU A 3 10.12 1.00 -8.57
CA LEU A 3 11.42 1.48 -9.08
C LEU A 3 11.29 2.35 -10.33
N ALA A 4 10.28 2.07 -11.18
CA ALA A 4 10.03 2.87 -12.37
C ALA A 4 9.42 4.23 -12.01
N ASN A 5 8.57 4.28 -10.99
CA ASN A 5 8.02 5.54 -10.49
C ASN A 5 9.11 6.37 -9.79
N GLU A 6 9.98 5.74 -8.99
CA GLU A 6 11.14 6.41 -8.38
C GLU A 6 12.09 6.99 -9.44
N ALA A 7 12.36 6.25 -10.51
CA ALA A 7 13.18 6.74 -11.61
C ALA A 7 12.54 7.95 -12.30
N ARG A 8 11.24 7.89 -12.61
CA ARG A 8 10.50 9.03 -13.20
C ARG A 8 10.52 10.26 -12.30
N ALA A 9 10.30 10.10 -11.00
CA ALA A 9 10.34 11.22 -10.06
C ALA A 9 11.74 11.84 -10.00
N ARG A 10 12.80 11.02 -10.04
CA ARG A 10 14.19 11.53 -10.10
C ARG A 10 14.52 12.19 -11.44
N GLU A 11 13.98 11.72 -12.55
CA GLU A 11 14.13 12.38 -13.86
C GLU A 11 13.49 13.78 -13.87
N GLU A 12 12.35 13.94 -13.21
CA GLU A 12 11.60 15.19 -13.17
C GLU A 12 12.15 16.20 -12.12
N PHE A 13 12.50 15.71 -10.93
CA PHE A 13 12.87 16.56 -9.78
C PHE A 13 14.35 16.49 -9.38
N GLY A 14 15.15 15.65 -10.04
CA GLY A 14 16.53 15.39 -9.64
C GLY A 14 16.61 14.68 -8.29
N ASP A 15 17.61 15.04 -7.48
CA ASP A 15 17.79 14.48 -6.14
C ASP A 15 16.84 15.08 -5.09
N ASP A 16 16.22 16.23 -5.39
CA ASP A 16 15.32 16.97 -4.50
C ASP A 16 13.84 16.61 -4.76
N VAL A 17 13.53 15.31 -4.76
CA VAL A 17 12.16 14.81 -4.98
C VAL A 17 11.21 15.33 -3.88
N PRO A 18 10.15 16.07 -4.23
CA PRO A 18 9.19 16.58 -3.26
C PRO A 18 8.52 15.46 -2.46
N PHE A 19 8.22 15.71 -1.18
CA PHE A 19 7.55 14.72 -0.32
C PHE A 19 6.18 14.27 -0.85
N ILE A 20 5.48 15.14 -1.58
CA ILE A 20 4.18 14.80 -2.18
C ILE A 20 4.29 13.67 -3.20
N GLU A 21 5.45 13.48 -3.84
CA GLU A 21 5.65 12.39 -4.81
C GLU A 21 5.65 11.01 -4.14
N HIS A 22 5.69 10.93 -2.81
CA HIS A 22 5.61 9.66 -2.09
C HIS A 22 4.34 8.88 -2.45
N VAL A 23 3.19 9.54 -2.63
CA VAL A 23 1.92 8.88 -3.00
C VAL A 23 1.89 8.43 -4.47
N ASN A 24 2.64 9.11 -5.35
CA ASN A 24 2.74 8.74 -6.77
C ASN A 24 3.72 7.58 -6.96
N ILE A 25 4.84 7.62 -6.24
CA ILE A 25 5.84 6.55 -6.25
C ILE A 25 5.26 5.26 -5.69
N ARG A 26 4.52 5.35 -4.58
CA ARG A 26 3.89 4.23 -3.88
C ARG A 26 2.38 4.28 -4.04
N SER A 27 1.95 4.35 -5.28
CA SER A 27 0.54 4.48 -5.64
C SER A 27 -0.28 3.25 -5.28
N ALA A 28 -1.60 3.42 -5.31
CA ALA A 28 -2.56 2.36 -5.04
C ALA A 28 -2.38 1.16 -5.99
N ASP A 29 -1.97 1.43 -7.23
CA ASP A 29 -1.66 0.38 -8.21
C ASP A 29 -0.42 -0.43 -7.83
N VAL A 30 0.60 0.21 -7.24
CA VAL A 30 1.80 -0.49 -6.75
C VAL A 30 1.44 -1.37 -5.56
N CYS A 31 0.67 -0.84 -4.60
CA CYS A 31 0.18 -1.60 -3.44
C CYS A 31 -0.66 -2.80 -3.88
N TYR A 32 -1.64 -2.57 -4.76
CA TYR A 32 -2.48 -3.63 -5.30
C TYR A 32 -1.69 -4.71 -6.04
N ALA A 33 -0.75 -4.33 -6.91
CA ALA A 33 0.06 -5.31 -7.64
C ALA A 33 0.93 -6.17 -6.71
N SER A 34 1.47 -5.58 -5.64
CA SER A 34 2.22 -6.31 -4.63
C SER A 34 1.32 -7.27 -3.85
N SER A 35 0.19 -6.79 -3.36
CA SER A 35 -0.78 -7.56 -2.59
C SER A 35 -1.39 -8.69 -3.44
N SER A 36 -1.73 -8.44 -4.70
CA SER A 36 -2.31 -9.44 -5.61
C SER A 36 -1.32 -10.56 -5.89
N PHE A 37 -0.04 -10.23 -6.14
CA PHE A 37 1.00 -11.23 -6.37
C PHE A 37 1.23 -12.11 -5.12
N ALA A 38 1.27 -11.51 -3.93
CA ALA A 38 1.41 -12.27 -2.69
C ALA A 38 0.23 -13.22 -2.46
N VAL A 39 -1.00 -12.74 -2.69
CA VAL A 39 -2.23 -13.54 -2.58
C VAL A 39 -2.23 -14.70 -3.59
N GLU A 40 -1.91 -14.44 -4.85
CA GLU A 40 -1.84 -15.46 -5.90
C GLU A 40 -0.83 -16.55 -5.56
N LEU A 41 0.36 -16.17 -5.09
CA LEU A 41 1.39 -17.11 -4.68
C LEU A 41 0.94 -17.96 -3.50
N ALA A 42 0.30 -17.35 -2.50
CA ALA A 42 -0.24 -18.07 -1.35
C ALA A 42 -1.37 -19.05 -1.75
N GLN A 43 -2.24 -18.65 -2.67
CA GLN A 43 -3.29 -19.53 -3.22
C GLN A 43 -2.68 -20.70 -3.99
N THR A 44 -1.70 -20.43 -4.85
CA THR A 44 -1.01 -21.43 -5.69
C THR A 44 -0.33 -22.50 -4.85
N HIS A 45 0.32 -22.11 -3.75
CA HIS A 45 1.04 -23.05 -2.87
C HIS A 45 0.23 -23.50 -1.65
N GLY A 46 -1.03 -23.07 -1.52
CA GLY A 46 -1.90 -23.39 -0.39
C GLY A 46 -1.39 -22.88 0.97
N ALA A 47 -0.51 -21.87 0.95
CA ALA A 47 0.16 -21.29 2.11
C ALA A 47 -0.78 -20.39 2.92
N ARG A 48 -0.39 -20.11 4.18
CA ARG A 48 -1.07 -19.12 5.03
C ARG A 48 -0.39 -17.76 4.85
N LEU A 49 -1.18 -16.73 4.55
CA LEU A 49 -0.70 -15.38 4.31
C LEU A 49 -1.46 -14.39 5.18
N HIS A 50 -0.73 -13.41 5.72
CA HIS A 50 -1.30 -12.26 6.39
C HIS A 50 -0.70 -11.00 5.77
N ILE A 51 -1.55 -10.17 5.15
CA ILE A 51 -1.14 -8.89 4.55
C ILE A 51 -1.32 -7.79 5.59
N LEU A 52 -0.24 -7.09 5.89
CA LEU A 52 -0.24 -6.00 6.85
C LEU A 52 -0.78 -4.71 6.20
N HIS A 53 -1.16 -3.76 7.06
CA HIS A 53 -1.34 -2.34 6.75
C HIS A 53 -2.03 -2.06 5.39
N LEU A 54 -3.23 -2.62 5.16
CA LEU A 54 -4.03 -2.28 4.00
C LEU A 54 -4.40 -0.80 4.01
N THR A 55 -4.35 -0.20 2.82
CA THR A 55 -4.56 1.25 2.64
C THR A 55 -5.53 1.59 1.52
N THR A 56 -5.84 0.65 0.63
CA THR A 56 -6.79 0.89 -0.47
C THR A 56 -8.04 0.03 -0.37
N ALA A 57 -9.17 0.59 -0.84
CA ALA A 57 -10.39 -0.19 -1.03
C ALA A 57 -10.20 -1.31 -2.07
N ARG A 58 -9.37 -1.09 -3.10
CA ARG A 58 -9.13 -2.08 -4.15
C ARG A 58 -8.40 -3.32 -3.65
N GLU A 59 -7.45 -3.17 -2.73
CA GLU A 59 -6.80 -4.34 -2.10
C GLU A 59 -7.78 -5.18 -1.30
N MET A 60 -8.85 -4.60 -0.74
CA MET A 60 -9.88 -5.37 -0.02
C MET A 60 -10.59 -6.39 -0.91
N GLU A 61 -10.63 -6.17 -2.24
CA GLU A 61 -11.21 -7.12 -3.20
C GLU A 61 -10.44 -8.45 -3.27
N LEU A 62 -9.19 -8.48 -2.78
CA LEU A 62 -8.37 -9.71 -2.72
C LEU A 62 -8.78 -10.64 -1.56
N PHE A 63 -9.67 -10.20 -0.67
CA PHE A 63 -10.06 -10.92 0.53
C PHE A 63 -11.56 -11.19 0.56
N THR A 64 -11.95 -12.27 1.21
CA THR A 64 -13.36 -12.63 1.41
C THR A 64 -13.82 -12.26 2.82
N PRO A 65 -15.08 -11.82 3.03
CA PRO A 65 -15.63 -11.57 4.36
C PRO A 65 -15.86 -12.89 5.14
N GLY A 66 -15.93 -12.80 6.47
CA GLY A 66 -16.17 -13.93 7.37
C GLY A 66 -15.17 -14.07 8.52
N PRO A 67 -15.33 -15.10 9.38
CA PRO A 67 -14.43 -15.37 10.52
C PRO A 67 -12.97 -15.53 10.10
N VAL A 68 -12.03 -15.05 10.92
CA VAL A 68 -10.60 -15.03 10.59
C VAL A 68 -9.96 -16.41 10.82
N GLU A 69 -10.51 -17.18 11.76
CA GLU A 69 -10.02 -18.49 12.21
C GLU A 69 -10.02 -19.51 11.07
N THR A 70 -11.00 -19.41 10.16
CA THR A 70 -11.16 -20.33 9.02
C THR A 70 -10.41 -19.88 7.78
N LYS A 71 -9.86 -18.66 7.76
CA LYS A 71 -9.19 -18.09 6.58
C LYS A 71 -7.71 -18.48 6.55
N LYS A 72 -7.21 -18.76 5.34
CA LYS A 72 -5.77 -18.89 5.06
C LYS A 72 -5.12 -17.56 4.69
N ILE A 73 -5.89 -16.66 4.10
CA ILE A 73 -5.43 -15.33 3.66
C ILE A 73 -6.21 -14.31 4.46
N THR A 74 -5.48 -13.47 5.17
CA THR A 74 -6.03 -12.49 6.12
C THR A 74 -5.32 -11.16 5.94
N ALA A 75 -5.90 -10.10 6.47
CA ALA A 75 -5.26 -8.79 6.44
C ALA A 75 -5.62 -7.95 7.65
N GLU A 76 -4.85 -6.89 7.86
CA GLU A 76 -5.09 -5.86 8.86
C GLU A 76 -4.98 -4.46 8.25
N ALA A 77 -5.59 -3.48 8.91
CA ALA A 77 -5.40 -2.06 8.62
C ALA A 77 -5.00 -1.35 9.92
N CYS A 78 -4.12 -0.37 9.81
CA CYS A 78 -3.66 0.40 10.97
C CYS A 78 -4.55 1.63 11.20
N VAL A 79 -4.71 2.05 12.46
CA VAL A 79 -5.58 3.19 12.85
C VAL A 79 -5.28 4.46 12.05
N HIS A 80 -4.00 4.73 11.76
CA HIS A 80 -3.63 5.91 10.99
C HIS A 80 -4.13 5.86 9.55
N HIS A 81 -4.30 4.69 8.93
CA HIS A 81 -4.91 4.55 7.60
C HIS A 81 -6.44 4.70 7.62
N LEU A 82 -7.05 4.62 8.80
CA LEU A 82 -8.50 4.83 8.97
C LEU A 82 -8.82 6.29 9.33
N PHE A 83 -7.82 7.07 9.74
CA PHE A 83 -8.00 8.42 10.30
C PHE A 83 -7.29 9.51 9.50
N CYS A 84 -6.10 9.23 8.97
CA CYS A 84 -5.32 10.16 8.16
C CYS A 84 -5.61 9.93 6.66
N ASN A 85 -5.36 10.95 5.86
CA ASN A 85 -5.36 10.87 4.40
C ASN A 85 -4.28 11.78 3.80
N ASP A 86 -4.06 11.67 2.49
CA ASP A 86 -3.06 12.41 1.73
C ASP A 86 -3.07 13.95 1.91
N SER A 87 -4.23 14.55 2.18
CA SER A 87 -4.35 16.02 2.34
C SER A 87 -3.51 16.57 3.50
N TRP A 88 -3.11 15.71 4.44
CA TRP A 88 -2.30 16.10 5.60
C TRP A 88 -0.84 16.39 5.23
N TYR A 89 -0.36 15.89 4.09
CA TYR A 89 1.02 16.13 3.64
C TYR A 89 1.33 17.60 3.39
N ALA A 90 0.36 18.34 2.86
CA ALA A 90 0.52 19.77 2.58
C ALA A 90 0.82 20.59 3.84
N THR A 91 0.38 20.13 5.01
CA THR A 91 0.49 20.87 6.28
C THR A 91 1.42 20.22 7.30
N ARG A 92 1.60 18.89 7.26
CA ARG A 92 2.38 18.12 8.25
C ARG A 92 3.63 17.46 7.68
N GLY A 93 3.79 17.40 6.36
CA GLY A 93 5.00 16.89 5.71
C GLY A 93 5.47 15.55 6.28
N ALA A 94 6.69 15.52 6.82
CA ALA A 94 7.34 14.31 7.30
C ALA A 94 6.67 13.67 8.54
N ASP A 95 5.88 14.41 9.33
CA ASP A 95 5.25 13.90 10.55
C ASP A 95 4.15 12.86 10.26
N VAL A 96 3.67 12.83 9.02
CA VAL A 96 2.62 11.90 8.54
C VAL A 96 3.13 10.95 7.46
N LYS A 97 4.46 10.73 7.43
CA LYS A 97 5.10 9.83 6.48
C LYS A 97 4.95 8.36 6.89
N PHE A 98 3.99 7.65 6.28
CA PHE A 98 3.75 6.21 6.46
C PHE A 98 3.91 5.42 5.16
N GLN A 99 3.94 4.09 5.23
CA GLN A 99 4.08 3.21 4.06
C GLN A 99 3.27 1.93 4.33
N PRO A 100 2.28 1.56 3.50
CA PRO A 100 1.77 2.23 2.30
C PRO A 100 0.94 3.49 2.62
N LEU A 101 0.48 4.25 1.62
CA LEU A 101 -0.11 5.55 1.90
C LEU A 101 -1.20 5.99 0.91
N HIS A 102 -2.43 6.12 1.40
CA HIS A 102 -3.60 6.68 0.70
C HIS A 102 -4.48 7.42 1.71
#